data_AF-A0AAN0VJ67-F1
#
_entry.id   AF-A0AAN0VJ67-F1
#
_cell.length_a   1.000
_cell.length_b   1.000
_cell.length_c   1.000
_cell.angle_alpha   90.00
_cell.angle_beta   90.00
_cell.angle_gamma   90.00
#
_symmetry.space_group_name_H-M   'P 1'
#
loop_
_entity.id
_entity.type
_entity.pdbx_description
1 polymer ?
#
loop_
_entity_poly.entity_id
_entity_poly.type
_entity_poly.pdbx_seq_one_letter_code
_entity_poly.pdbx_strand_id
1 'polypeptide(L)'
;MTHRNPPKKYQFKKGQSGNPKGRPRKKLQAGTTLADDLRRELSEEIMVKKNGETKRVTKQSALISSIATSAINGGSSQQRLLVQILSMSGMDKDNAIDAEELQRHDEALLLELQKLGLKID
;
A
#
# COMPACT_ATOMS: atom_id res chain seq x y z
N MET A 1 40.64 34.02 45.77
CA MET A 1 39.46 33.31 45.23
C MET A 1 39.89 31.94 44.74
N THR A 2 39.49 30.86 45.42
CA THR A 2 39.99 29.49 45.18
C THR A 2 39.27 28.85 44.00
N HIS A 3 39.77 29.15 42.81
CA HIS A 3 39.30 28.63 41.53
C HIS A 3 39.69 27.16 41.36
N ARG A 4 39.15 26.24 42.17
CA ARG A 4 39.33 24.76 42.07
C ARG A 4 38.52 23.96 43.10
N ASN A 5 38.03 24.58 44.18
CA ASN A 5 37.27 23.91 45.23
C ASN A 5 35.87 24.54 45.40
N PRO A 6 34.91 24.22 44.50
CA PRO A 6 33.54 24.71 44.65
C PRO A 6 32.91 24.18 45.95
N PRO A 7 32.02 24.94 46.63
CA PRO A 7 31.38 24.49 47.86
C PRO A 7 30.62 23.17 47.66
N LYS A 8 30.74 22.23 48.62
CA LYS A 8 30.15 20.89 48.54
C LYS A 8 28.64 20.88 48.23
N LYS A 9 27.90 21.90 48.69
CA LYS A 9 26.46 22.07 48.41
C LYS A 9 26.11 22.27 46.94
N TYR A 10 27.07 22.70 46.12
CA TYR A 10 26.90 22.93 44.68
C TYR A 10 27.66 21.90 43.83
N GLN A 11 28.35 20.94 44.45
CA GLN A 11 28.99 19.84 43.73
C GLN A 11 27.94 18.80 43.33
N PHE A 12 28.06 18.24 42.13
CA PHE A 12 27.25 17.07 41.76
C PHE A 12 27.62 15.87 42.63
N LYS A 13 26.62 15.08 43.01
CA LYS A 13 26.85 13.84 43.76
C LYS A 13 27.54 12.82 42.85
N LYS A 14 28.55 12.10 43.39
CA LYS A 14 29.24 11.03 42.67
C LYS A 14 28.20 10.00 42.17
N GLY A 15 28.21 9.71 40.87
CA GLY A 15 27.26 8.80 40.23
C GLY A 15 25.96 9.43 39.74
N GLN A 16 25.75 10.73 39.96
CA GLN A 16 24.57 11.46 39.49
C GLN A 16 24.98 12.55 38.49
N SER A 17 24.52 12.41 37.24
CA SER A 17 24.66 13.48 36.24
C SER A 17 23.90 14.72 36.70
N GLY A 18 24.51 15.90 36.53
CA GLY A 18 23.85 17.20 36.75
C GLY A 18 22.69 17.46 35.79
N ASN A 19 22.61 16.71 34.68
CA ASN A 19 21.48 16.71 33.78
C ASN A 19 20.88 15.28 33.67
N PRO A 20 19.96 14.89 34.58
CA PRO A 20 19.36 13.56 34.58
C PRO A 20 18.48 13.28 33.35
N LYS A 21 17.95 14.32 32.70
CA LYS A 21 17.18 14.17 31.45
C LYS A 21 18.07 14.10 30.21
N GLY A 22 19.35 14.43 30.35
CA GLY A 22 20.37 14.32 29.32
C GLY A 22 19.95 14.92 27.98
N ARG A 23 20.63 14.48 26.92
CA ARG A 23 20.06 14.56 25.58
C ARG A 23 19.12 13.38 25.42
N PRO A 24 17.85 13.56 25.00
CA PRO A 24 16.97 12.43 24.74
C PRO A 24 17.65 11.49 23.74
N ARG A 25 17.53 10.17 23.97
CA ARG A 25 17.97 9.18 22.98
C ARG A 25 17.29 9.53 21.66
N LYS A 26 18.08 9.63 20.58
CA LYS A 26 17.51 9.74 19.23
C LYS A 26 16.47 8.63 19.13
N LYS A 27 15.21 8.98 18.87
CA LYS A 27 14.23 7.97 18.46
C LYS A 27 14.91 7.22 17.33
N LEU A 28 15.06 5.90 17.45
CA LEU A 28 15.33 5.08 16.29
C LEU A 28 14.21 5.45 15.32
N GLN A 29 14.53 6.18 14.27
CA GLN A 29 13.60 6.30 13.18
C GLN A 29 13.41 4.85 12.74
N ALA A 30 12.20 4.32 12.89
CA ALA A 30 11.85 3.10 12.17
C ALA A 30 12.24 3.41 10.72
N GLY A 31 13.28 2.76 10.23
CA GLY A 31 13.81 3.07 8.90
C GLY A 31 12.66 2.97 7.92
N THR A 32 12.46 3.99 7.09
CA THR A 32 11.52 3.86 5.99
C THR A 32 11.96 2.67 5.15
N THR A 33 11.03 1.79 4.82
CA THR A 33 11.35 0.70 3.90
C THR A 33 11.39 1.26 2.48
N LEU A 34 12.07 0.56 1.56
CA LEU A 34 12.05 0.92 0.14
C LEU A 34 10.61 1.01 -0.41
N ALA A 35 9.70 0.20 0.12
CA ALA A 35 8.28 0.24 -0.26
C ALA A 35 7.61 1.54 0.21
N ASP A 36 7.97 2.09 1.37
CA ASP A 36 7.41 3.34 1.88
C ASP A 36 7.93 4.54 1.09
N ASP A 37 9.23 4.54 0.78
CA ASP A 37 9.84 5.58 -0.05
C ASP A 37 9.25 5.54 -1.48
N LEU A 38 9.05 4.35 -2.05
CA LEU A 38 8.39 4.21 -3.35
C LEU A 38 6.92 4.68 -3.31
N ARG A 39 6.15 4.35 -2.26
CA ARG A 39 4.77 4.83 -2.11
C ARG A 39 4.70 6.35 -2.01
N ARG A 40 5.63 6.96 -1.27
CA ARG A 40 5.73 8.42 -1.17
C ARG A 40 6.09 9.05 -2.50
N GLU A 41 7.06 8.49 -3.21
CA GLU A 41 7.44 8.98 -4.54
C GLU A 41 6.26 8.90 -5.51
N LEU A 42 5.56 7.76 -5.54
CA LEU A 42 4.43 7.52 -6.44
C LEU A 42 3.20 8.39 -6.13
N SER A 43 3.05 8.87 -4.90
CA SER A 43 1.95 9.76 -4.50
C SER A 43 2.18 11.23 -4.87
N GLU A 44 3.40 11.61 -5.26
CA GLU A 44 3.68 12.97 -5.72
C GLU A 44 2.96 13.29 -7.03
N GLU A 45 2.53 14.54 -7.16
CA GLU A 45 1.82 15.02 -8.34
C GLU A 45 2.76 15.58 -9.40
N ILE A 46 2.46 15.28 -10.65
CA ILE A 46 3.15 15.78 -11.83
C ILE A 46 2.14 16.38 -12.82
N MET A 47 2.62 17.29 -13.67
CA MET A 47 1.83 17.85 -14.77
C MET A 47 1.97 16.95 -15.99
N VAL A 48 0.85 16.44 -16.51
CA VAL A 48 0.81 15.61 -17.71
C VAL A 48 -0.16 16.22 -18.72
N LYS A 49 0.24 16.28 -19.99
CA LYS A 49 -0.63 16.72 -21.09
C LYS A 49 -1.40 15.52 -21.63
N LYS A 50 -2.74 15.55 -21.53
CA LYS A 50 -3.63 14.51 -22.04
C LYS A 50 -4.75 15.17 -22.86
N ASN A 51 -4.93 14.73 -24.10
CA ASN A 51 -5.96 15.24 -25.01
C ASN A 51 -5.91 16.78 -25.21
N GLY A 52 -4.71 17.35 -25.24
CA GLY A 52 -4.51 18.79 -25.41
C GLY A 52 -4.58 19.62 -24.11
N GLU A 53 -5.09 19.06 -23.02
CA GLU A 53 -5.19 19.72 -21.72
C GLU A 53 -4.08 19.25 -20.77
N THR A 54 -3.53 20.17 -19.97
CA THR A 54 -2.52 19.82 -18.95
C THR A 54 -3.21 19.59 -17.62
N LYS A 55 -3.08 18.39 -17.05
CA LYS A 55 -3.69 18.00 -15.77
C LYS A 55 -2.64 17.61 -14.74
N ARG A 56 -2.92 17.92 -13.47
CA ARG A 56 -2.19 17.40 -12.32
C ARG A 56 -2.67 15.98 -12.03
N VAL A 57 -1.75 15.04 -12.03
CA VAL A 57 -2.01 13.63 -11.71
C VAL A 57 -0.86 13.08 -10.88
N THR A 58 -1.10 12.05 -10.07
CA THR A 58 -0.02 11.39 -9.34
C THR A 58 0.91 10.64 -10.30
N LYS A 59 2.19 10.48 -9.92
CA LYS A 59 3.15 9.66 -10.66
C LYS A 59 2.64 8.23 -10.86
N GLN A 60 1.97 7.67 -9.85
CA GLN A 60 1.32 6.36 -9.95
C GLN A 60 0.30 6.29 -11.10
N SER A 61 -0.66 7.21 -11.13
CA SER A 61 -1.71 7.22 -12.16
C SER A 61 -1.13 7.47 -13.55
N ALA A 62 -0.12 8.35 -13.65
CA ALA A 62 0.58 8.59 -14.90
C ALA A 62 1.33 7.34 -15.41
N LEU A 63 2.02 6.63 -14.52
CA LEU A 63 2.73 5.39 -14.84
C LEU A 63 1.77 4.31 -15.34
N ILE A 64 0.66 4.08 -14.63
CA ILE A 64 -0.37 3.11 -15.03
C ILE A 64 -0.94 3.46 -16.41
N SER A 65 -1.27 4.75 -16.65
CA SER A 65 -1.78 5.21 -17.95
C SER A 65 -0.77 5.00 -19.08
N SER A 66 0.52 5.21 -18.82
CA SER A 66 1.59 4.97 -19.78
C SER A 66 1.72 3.48 -20.14
N ILE A 67 1.77 2.60 -19.13
CA ILE A 67 1.83 1.14 -19.34
C ILE A 67 0.62 0.66 -20.14
N ALA A 68 -0.59 1.13 -19.79
CA ALA A 68 -1.81 0.81 -20.51
C ALA A 68 -1.75 1.23 -21.99
N THR A 69 -1.26 2.45 -22.25
CA THR A 69 -1.13 2.97 -23.63
C THR A 69 -0.13 2.14 -24.44
N SER A 70 1.03 1.79 -23.86
CA SER A 70 2.00 0.92 -24.50
C SER A 70 1.47 -0.50 -24.75
N ALA A 71 0.68 -1.05 -23.84
CA ALA A 71 0.05 -2.35 -23.99
C ALA A 71 -0.99 -2.35 -25.14
N ILE A 72 -1.79 -1.28 -25.25
CA ILE A 72 -2.77 -1.09 -26.35
C ILE A 72 -2.06 -1.01 -27.70
N ASN A 73 -0.90 -0.36 -27.76
CA ASN A 73 -0.10 -0.23 -28.98
C ASN A 73 0.69 -1.52 -29.36
N GLY A 74 0.37 -2.68 -28.76
CA GLY A 74 0.94 -3.98 -29.11
C GLY A 74 2.15 -4.41 -28.27
N GLY A 75 2.48 -3.70 -27.19
CA GLY A 75 3.55 -4.07 -26.27
C GLY A 75 3.22 -5.33 -25.47
N SER A 76 3.60 -6.51 -25.96
CA SER A 76 3.26 -7.80 -25.32
C SER A 76 3.81 -7.93 -23.89
N SER A 77 4.98 -7.35 -23.61
CA SER A 77 5.55 -7.31 -22.25
C SER A 77 4.73 -6.45 -21.30
N GLN A 78 4.22 -5.31 -21.76
CA GLN A 78 3.36 -4.42 -20.97
C GLN A 78 1.98 -5.04 -20.74
N GLN A 79 1.45 -5.77 -21.73
CA GLN A 79 0.23 -6.56 -21.57
C GLN A 79 0.39 -7.60 -20.47
N ARG A 80 1.49 -8.38 -20.48
CA ARG A 80 1.79 -9.35 -19.42
C ARG A 80 1.94 -8.68 -18.05
N LEU A 81 2.61 -7.55 -17.97
CA LEU A 81 2.77 -6.78 -16.74
C LEU A 81 1.42 -6.34 -16.15
N LEU A 82 0.49 -5.87 -16.99
CA LEU A 82 -0.85 -5.48 -16.53
C LEU A 82 -1.63 -6.67 -15.99
N VAL A 83 -1.62 -7.80 -16.69
CA VAL A 83 -2.25 -9.04 -16.20
C VAL A 83 -1.67 -9.45 -14.85
N GLN A 84 -0.34 -9.42 -14.71
CA GLN A 84 0.32 -9.75 -13.45
C GLN A 84 -0.08 -8.79 -12.31
N ILE A 85 -0.13 -7.48 -12.58
CA ILE A 85 -0.58 -6.48 -11.59
C ILE A 85 -2.03 -6.77 -11.15
N LEU A 86 -2.92 -7.10 -12.10
CA LEU A 86 -4.33 -7.40 -11.81
C LEU A 86 -4.48 -8.67 -10.96
N SER A 87 -3.80 -9.75 -11.33
CA SER A 87 -3.81 -11.01 -10.56
C SER A 87 -3.25 -10.82 -9.15
N MET A 88 -2.17 -10.04 -8.99
CA MET A 88 -1.58 -9.75 -7.67
C MET A 88 -2.44 -8.82 -6.81
N SER A 89 -3.25 -7.95 -7.44
CA SER A 89 -4.13 -7.03 -6.72
C SER A 89 -5.36 -7.72 -6.10
N GLY A 90 -5.53 -9.03 -6.31
CA GLY A 90 -6.69 -9.75 -5.80
C GLY A 90 -7.99 -9.35 -6.48
N MET A 91 -7.94 -8.82 -7.70
CA MET A 91 -9.14 -8.55 -8.53
C MET A 91 -9.85 -9.85 -8.94
N ASP A 92 -9.27 -11.02 -8.63
CA ASP A 92 -9.95 -12.32 -8.70
C ASP A 92 -10.95 -12.53 -7.54
N LYS A 93 -10.97 -11.67 -6.52
CA LYS A 93 -11.89 -11.77 -5.38
C LYS A 93 -13.31 -11.29 -5.67
N ASP A 94 -13.53 -10.57 -6.77
CA ASP A 94 -14.88 -10.16 -7.18
C ASP A 94 -15.66 -11.31 -7.86
N ASN A 95 -15.01 -12.47 -8.07
CA ASN A 95 -15.66 -13.75 -8.34
C ASN A 95 -15.62 -14.68 -7.11
N ALA A 96 -15.54 -14.14 -5.89
CA ALA A 96 -16.10 -14.86 -4.76
C ALA A 96 -17.62 -14.77 -4.91
N ILE A 97 -18.21 -15.65 -5.74
CA ILE A 97 -19.63 -15.95 -5.63
C ILE A 97 -19.82 -16.33 -4.17
N ASP A 98 -20.60 -15.54 -3.43
CA ASP A 98 -20.91 -15.86 -2.05
C ASP A 98 -21.43 -17.30 -2.03
N ALA A 99 -20.85 -18.15 -1.17
CA ALA A 99 -21.19 -19.56 -1.15
C ALA A 99 -22.70 -19.75 -0.96
N GLU A 100 -23.34 -18.83 -0.24
CA GLU A 100 -24.79 -18.76 -0.06
C GLU A 100 -25.53 -18.43 -1.36
N GLU A 101 -24.99 -17.54 -2.20
CA GLU A 101 -25.60 -17.16 -3.48
C GLU A 101 -25.48 -18.28 -4.53
N LEU A 102 -24.36 -19.01 -4.53
CA LEU A 102 -24.18 -20.20 -5.36
C LEU A 102 -25.16 -21.32 -4.96
N GLN A 103 -25.31 -21.58 -3.65
CA GLN A 103 -26.26 -22.56 -3.15
C GLN A 103 -27.71 -22.22 -3.54
N ARG A 104 -28.10 -20.94 -3.45
CA ARG A 104 -29.43 -20.50 -3.90
C ARG A 104 -29.66 -20.75 -5.39
N HIS A 105 -28.64 -20.50 -6.21
CA HIS A 105 -28.71 -20.74 -7.65
C HIS A 105 -28.81 -22.25 -7.96
N ASP A 106 -28.02 -23.08 -7.29
CA ASP A 106 -28.06 -24.53 -7.45
C ASP A 106 -29.42 -25.13 -7.02
N GLU A 107 -29.98 -24.67 -5.90
CA GLU A 107 -31.31 -25.09 -5.44
C GLU A 107 -32.42 -24.70 -6.42
N ALA A 108 -32.35 -23.49 -6.98
CA ALA A 108 -33.31 -23.02 -7.97
C ALA A 108 -33.26 -23.87 -9.26
N LEU A 109 -32.05 -24.23 -9.72
CA LEU A 109 -31.85 -25.11 -10.87
C LEU A 109 -32.41 -26.51 -10.62
N LEU A 110 -32.19 -27.09 -9.43
CA LEU A 110 -32.72 -28.40 -9.07
C LEU A 110 -34.25 -28.43 -9.09
N LEU A 111 -34.89 -27.38 -8.58
CA LEU A 111 -36.35 -27.24 -8.63
C LEU A 111 -36.88 -27.13 -10.06
N GLU A 112 -36.18 -26.42 -10.93
CA GLU A 112 -36.57 -26.26 -12.34
C GLU A 112 -36.41 -27.57 -13.13
N LEU A 113 -35.33 -28.32 -12.87
CA LEU A 113 -35.12 -29.65 -13.47
C LEU A 113 -36.14 -30.68 -12.99
N GLN A 114 -36.52 -30.63 -11.70
CA GLN A 114 -37.61 -31.46 -11.17
C GLN A 114 -38.96 -31.14 -11.82
N LYS A 115 -39.26 -29.86 -12.09
CA LYS A 115 -40.47 -29.44 -12.83
C LYS A 115 -40.46 -29.94 -14.27
N LEU A 116 -39.29 -30.04 -14.89
CA LEU A 116 -39.10 -30.64 -16.23
C LEU A 116 -39.09 -32.18 -16.21
N GLY A 117 -39.25 -32.81 -15.05
CA GLY A 117 -39.34 -34.26 -14.90
C GLY A 117 -38.01 -35.01 -15.03
N LEU A 118 -36.87 -34.31 -15.06
CA LEU A 118 -35.55 -34.92 -14.93
C LEU A 118 -35.25 -35.15 -13.45
N LYS A 119 -35.23 -36.41 -13.04
CA LYS A 119 -34.67 -36.81 -11.74
C LYS A 119 -33.18 -37.02 -11.90
N ILE A 120 -32.39 -36.33 -11.08
CA ILE A 120 -30.96 -36.57 -10.92
C ILE A 120 -30.84 -37.41 -9.65
N ASP A 121 -30.40 -38.66 -9.77
CA ASP A 121 -30.10 -39.55 -8.64
C ASP A 121 -28.75 -39.20 -7.98
#